data_AF-A0A7Y8I8P7-F1
#
_entry.id   AF-A0A7Y8I8P7-F1
#
_cell.length_a   1.000
_cell.length_b   1.000
_cell.length_c   1.000
_cell.angle_alpha   90.00
_cell.angle_beta   90.00
_cell.angle_gamma   90.00
#
_symmetry.space_group_name_H-M   'P 1'
#
loop_
_entity.id
_entity.type
_entity.pdbx_description
1 polymer ?
#
loop_
_entity_poly.entity_id
_entity_poly.type
_entity_poly.pdbx_seq_one_letter_code
_entity_poly.pdbx_strand_id
1 'polypeptide(L)' 'MKFERESIDGYEKSTELKGMPTFEKWDIEGKDNTVNVLVGKRFIVTVDTDNMPEGSARKIAEGLDLNALANESSK' A
#
# COMPACT_ATOMS: atom_id res chain seq x y z
N MET A 1 -6.64 14.60 5.73
CA MET A 1 -8.00 14.03 5.86
C MET A 1 -7.84 12.52 5.82
N LYS A 2 -8.30 11.79 6.84
CA LYS A 2 -8.26 10.32 6.83
C LYS A 2 -9.50 9.81 6.08
N PHE A 3 -9.30 8.92 5.12
CA PHE A 3 -10.33 8.21 4.37
C PHE A 3 -10.38 6.77 4.86
N GLU A 4 -11.59 6.26 5.06
CA GLU A 4 -11.84 4.86 5.39
C GLU A 4 -13.22 4.48 4.87
N ARG A 5 -13.29 3.32 4.22
CA ARG A 5 -14.51 2.68 3.73
C ARG A 5 -14.37 1.19 3.99
N GLU A 6 -15.34 0.62 4.69
CA GLU A 6 -15.36 -0.81 5.05
C GLU A 6 -16.75 -1.37 4.75
N SER A 7 -16.79 -2.59 4.21
CA SER A 7 -18.01 -3.35 3.95
C SER A 7 -17.77 -4.84 4.23
N ILE A 8 -18.79 -5.66 4.01
CA ILE A 8 -18.66 -7.12 4.06
C ILE A 8 -17.75 -7.69 2.95
N ASP A 9 -17.47 -6.90 1.91
CA ASP A 9 -16.70 -7.31 0.74
C ASP A 9 -15.23 -6.89 0.84
N GLY A 10 -14.85 -6.11 1.86
CA GLY A 10 -13.48 -5.68 2.10
C GLY A 10 -13.39 -4.24 2.59
N TYR A 11 -12.25 -3.60 2.34
CA TYR A 11 -12.01 -2.24 2.77
C TYR A 11 -11.14 -1.43 1.81
N GLU A 12 -11.23 -0.12 1.96
CA GLU A 12 -10.31 0.87 1.42
C GLU A 12 -9.98 1.89 2.50
N LYS A 13 -8.70 2.14 2.75
CA LYS A 13 -8.28 3.07 3.81
C LYS A 13 -7.03 3.83 3.45
N SER A 14 -6.98 5.08 3.89
CA SER A 14 -5.74 5.85 3.98
C SER A 14 -5.05 5.56 5.30
N THR A 15 -3.75 5.30 5.25
CA THR A 15 -2.92 5.00 6.42
C THR A 15 -1.49 5.51 6.17
N GLU A 16 -0.56 5.08 7.01
CA GLU A 16 0.87 5.30 6.82
C GLU A 16 1.62 3.96 6.82
N LEU A 17 2.67 3.92 6.00
CA LEU A 17 3.65 2.84 5.97
C LEU A 17 5.04 3.45 6.12
N LYS A 18 5.73 3.13 7.22
CA LYS A 18 7.05 3.72 7.55
C LYS A 18 7.04 5.27 7.50
N GLY A 19 5.95 5.90 7.94
CA GLY A 19 5.76 7.35 7.91
C GLY A 19 5.43 7.94 6.53
N MET A 20 5.25 7.11 5.50
CA MET A 20 4.86 7.53 4.16
C MET A 20 3.34 7.39 3.96
N PRO A 21 2.67 8.40 3.38
CA PRO A 21 1.24 8.31 3.06
C PRO A 21 0.95 7.07 2.20
N THR A 22 -0.03 6.30 2.62
CA THR A 22 -0.36 5.00 2.02
C THR A 22 -1.86 4.87 1.83
N PHE A 23 -2.28 4.27 0.73
CA PHE A 23 -3.65 3.83 0.50
C PHE A 23 -3.67 2.31 0.34
N GLU A 24 -4.58 1.66 1.06
CA GLU A 24 -4.74 0.20 1.04
C GLU A 24 -6.14 -0.16 0.60
N LYS A 25 -6.24 -1.19 -0.23
CA LYS A 25 -7.49 -1.83 -0.61
C LYS A 25 -7.36 -3.34 -0.38
N TRP A 26 -8.44 -3.92 0.12
CA TRP A 26 -8.62 -5.37 0.23
C TRP A 26 -9.99 -5.75 -0.33
N ASP A 27 -10.03 -6.80 -1.11
CA ASP A 27 -11.25 -7.41 -1.65
C ASP A 27 -11.34 -8.87 -1.20
N ILE A 28 -12.43 -9.25 -0.53
CA ILE A 28 -12.62 -10.59 0.03
C ILE A 28 -12.94 -11.64 -1.04
N GLU A 29 -13.68 -11.26 -2.10
CA GLU A 29 -14.15 -12.18 -3.13
C GLU A 29 -12.98 -12.68 -3.99
N GLY A 30 -12.19 -11.76 -4.52
CA GLY A 30 -10.99 -12.06 -5.31
C GLY A 30 -9.76 -12.42 -4.46
N LYS A 31 -9.79 -12.07 -3.16
CA LYS A 31 -8.61 -12.07 -2.29
C LYS A 31 -7.48 -11.21 -2.87
N ASP A 32 -7.88 -10.04 -3.37
CA ASP A 32 -6.97 -9.08 -3.99
C ASP A 32 -6.58 -8.00 -2.98
N ASN A 33 -5.28 -7.74 -2.87
CA ASN A 33 -4.78 -6.64 -2.06
C ASN A 33 -4.04 -5.65 -2.95
N THR A 34 -4.28 -4.36 -2.72
CA THR A 34 -3.52 -3.28 -3.33
C THR A 34 -2.99 -2.37 -2.24
N VAL A 35 -1.70 -2.03 -2.31
CA VAL A 35 -1.07 -1.00 -1.46
C VAL A 35 -0.37 0.01 -2.35
N ASN A 36 -0.75 1.28 -2.22
CA ASN A 36 -0.12 2.41 -2.89
C ASN A 36 0.60 3.27 -1.85
N VAL A 37 1.92 3.43 -1.98
CA VAL A 37 2.75 4.24 -1.07
C VAL A 37 3.33 5.43 -1.81
N LEU A 38 3.10 6.66 -1.31
CA LEU A 38 3.76 7.86 -1.81
C LEU A 38 5.15 8.00 -1.18
N VAL A 39 6.17 7.62 -1.93
CA VAL A 39 7.58 7.59 -1.49
C VAL A 39 8.31 8.83 -1.97
N GLY A 40 9.03 9.51 -1.05
CA GLY A 40 9.83 10.69 -1.37
C GLY A 40 9.07 11.85 -2.02
N LYS A 41 7.73 11.90 -1.87
CA LYS A 41 6.82 12.89 -2.50
C LYS A 41 6.87 12.91 -4.04
N ARG A 42 7.39 11.86 -4.69
CA ARG A 42 7.59 11.83 -6.15
C ARG A 42 7.44 10.45 -6.79
N PHE A 43 7.50 9.38 -6.00
CA PHE A 43 7.28 8.02 -6.47
C PHE A 43 5.99 7.47 -5.86
N ILE A 44 5.21 6.77 -6.68
CA ILE A 44 4.13 5.93 -6.19
C ILE A 44 4.60 4.50 -6.36
N VAL A 45 4.71 3.76 -5.25
CA VAL A 45 4.99 2.34 -5.26
C VAL A 45 3.67 1.62 -5.08
N THR A 46 3.29 0.81 -6.08
CA THR A 46 2.10 -0.03 -6.03
C THR A 46 2.54 -1.48 -5.82
N VAL A 47 1.95 -2.13 -4.82
CA VAL A 47 2.06 -3.57 -4.61
C VAL A 47 0.67 -4.15 -4.76
N ASP A 48 0.50 -5.00 -5.76
CA ASP A 48 -0.71 -5.78 -5.98
C ASP A 48 -0.44 -7.25 -5.71
N THR A 49 -1.38 -7.92 -5.06
CA THR A 49 -1.37 -9.38 -4.91
C THR A 49 -2.73 -9.92 -5.30
N ASP A 50 -2.73 -10.99 -6.08
CA ASP A 50 -3.90 -11.74 -6.53
C ASP A 50 -4.02 -13.04 -5.73
N ASN A 51 -5.24 -13.36 -5.28
CA ASN A 51 -5.58 -14.59 -4.58
C ASN A 51 -4.72 -14.86 -3.32
N MET A 52 -4.46 -13.83 -2.53
CA MET A 52 -3.60 -13.87 -1.34
C MET A 52 -4.32 -13.41 -0.08
N PRO A 53 -3.96 -13.91 1.13
CA PRO A 53 -4.60 -13.48 2.37
C PRO A 53 -4.57 -11.95 2.57
N GLU A 54 -5.54 -11.44 3.32
CA GLU A 54 -5.62 -10.02 3.69
C GLU A 54 -4.28 -9.50 4.23
N GLY A 55 -3.88 -8.32 3.77
CA GLY A 55 -2.66 -7.63 4.17
C GLY A 55 -1.39 -8.18 3.53
N SER A 56 -1.48 -9.12 2.57
CA SER A 56 -0.30 -9.66 1.89
C SER A 56 0.49 -8.57 1.15
N ALA A 57 -0.18 -7.70 0.39
CA ALA A 57 0.47 -6.57 -0.26
C ALA A 57 1.16 -5.63 0.73
N ARG A 58 0.56 -5.38 1.91
CA ARG A 58 1.18 -4.54 2.95
C ARG A 58 2.46 -5.17 3.49
N LYS A 59 2.43 -6.47 3.81
CA LYS A 59 3.61 -7.21 4.28
C LYS A 59 4.76 -7.17 3.27
N ILE A 60 4.44 -7.29 1.97
CA ILE A 60 5.43 -7.18 0.91
C ILE A 60 6.00 -5.75 0.86
N ALA A 61 5.14 -4.73 0.90
CA ALA A 61 5.57 -3.32 0.92
C ALA A 61 6.44 -2.98 2.15
N GLU A 62 6.16 -3.59 3.32
CA GLU A 62 6.97 -3.47 4.53
C GLU A 62 8.38 -4.06 4.36
N GLY A 63 8.53 -5.09 3.53
CA GLY A 63 9.81 -5.70 3.18
C GLY A 63 10.65 -4.88 2.19
N LEU A 64 10.06 -3.92 1.47
CA LEU A 64 10.78 -3.07 0.50
C LEU A 64 11.60 -1.98 1.20
N ASP A 65 12.78 -1.68 0.65
CA ASP A 65 13.59 -0.52 1.07
C ASP A 65 13.09 0.77 0.41
N LEU A 66 11.93 1.21 0.88
CA LEU A 66 11.29 2.46 0.42
C LEU A 66 12.09 3.71 0.81
N ASN A 67 12.93 3.62 1.85
CA ASN A 67 13.78 4.74 2.26
C ASN A 67 14.94 4.96 1.29
N ALA A 68 15.56 3.88 0.80
CA ALA A 68 16.52 3.99 -0.30
C ALA A 68 15.89 4.68 -1.51
N LEU A 69 14.70 4.22 -1.94
CA LEU A 69 13.98 4.84 -3.05
C LEU A 69 13.62 6.31 -2.80
N ALA A 70 13.25 6.68 -1.58
CA ALA A 70 12.98 8.07 -1.23
C ALA A 70 14.20 8.98 -1.44
N ASN A 71 15.41 8.45 -1.19
CA ASN A 71 16.68 9.18 -1.25
C ASN A 71 17.38 9.13 -2.61
N GLU A 72 16.85 8.41 -3.60
CA GLU A 72 17.46 8.30 -4.94
C GLU A 72 17.52 9.65 -5.66
N SER A 73 18.70 10.23 -5.88
CA SER A 73 18.81 11.47 -6.67
C SER A 73 18.84 11.15 -8.17
N SER A 74 18.17 11.97 -8.99
CA SER A 74 18.44 11.96 -10.43
C SER A 74 19.92 12.25 -10.64
N LYS A 75 20.61 11.39 -11.38
CA LYS A 75 22.02 11.59 -11.76
C LYS A 75 22.18 12.77 -12.70
#